data_AF-A0A7G7L5U0-F1
#
_entry.id   AF-A0A7G7L5U0-F1
#
_cell.length_a   1.000
_cell.length_b   1.000
_cell.length_c   1.000
_cell.angle_alpha   90.00
_cell.angle_beta   90.00
_cell.angle_gamma   90.00
#
_symmetry.space_group_name_H-M   'P 1'
#
loop_
_entity.id
_entity.type
_entity.pdbx_description
1 polymer ?
#
loop_
_entity_poly.entity_id
_entity_poly.type
_entity_poly.pdbx_seq_one_letter_code
_entity_poly.pdbx_strand_id
1 'polypeptide(L)'
;MTDPLSDSWFTRDLPVLRAVARLVDSPEHGGAPYLGQVVPASGLPRPQVVAAIRGLVDTGYVAALTNHAGEVVRVTGISGEARRLTGLWPTPQTEWERLTEQVGARAANAATDVERARWQALADATAAVGPDAGALLMSALIGGYVPRAH
;
A
#
# COMPACT_ATOMS: atom_id res chain seq x y z
N MET A 1 6.58 -6.88 -35.70
CA MET A 1 6.48 -6.95 -34.22
C MET A 1 5.95 -5.60 -33.77
N THR A 2 4.84 -5.57 -33.05
CA THR A 2 4.27 -4.32 -32.52
C THR A 2 4.98 -4.01 -31.21
N ASP A 3 5.55 -2.81 -31.09
CA ASP A 3 6.21 -2.39 -29.85
C ASP A 3 5.21 -2.35 -28.68
N PRO A 4 5.67 -2.63 -27.44
CA PRO A 4 4.82 -2.51 -26.27
C PRO A 4 4.37 -1.06 -26.07
N LEU A 5 3.17 -0.90 -25.51
CA LEU A 5 2.63 0.41 -25.17
C LEU A 5 3.48 1.10 -24.10
N SER A 6 3.44 2.43 -24.08
CA SER A 6 4.10 3.24 -23.05
C SER A 6 3.53 2.94 -21.66
N ASP A 7 4.41 2.91 -20.66
CA ASP A 7 4.03 2.73 -19.26
C ASP A 7 3.13 3.87 -18.76
N SER A 8 1.85 3.56 -18.55
CA SER A 8 0.88 4.48 -17.94
C SER A 8 0.82 4.36 -16.43
N TRP A 9 1.33 3.27 -15.85
CA TRP A 9 1.16 3.02 -14.43
C TRP A 9 1.95 4.04 -13.62
N PHE A 10 3.27 4.10 -13.81
CA PHE A 10 4.12 4.99 -13.03
C PHE A 10 3.97 6.46 -13.43
N THR A 11 3.57 6.73 -14.67
CA THR A 11 3.45 8.09 -15.22
C THR A 11 2.08 8.73 -14.99
N ARG A 12 1.02 7.93 -14.82
CA ARG A 12 -0.37 8.41 -14.72
C ARG A 12 -1.16 7.79 -13.59
N ASP A 13 -1.28 6.46 -13.55
CA ASP A 13 -2.26 5.78 -12.69
C ASP A 13 -1.84 5.79 -11.21
N LEU A 14 -0.57 5.53 -10.92
CA LEU A 14 -0.03 5.54 -9.56
C LEU A 14 -0.02 6.95 -8.92
N PRO A 15 0.38 8.04 -9.62
CA PRO A 15 0.20 9.39 -9.10
C PRO A 15 -1.26 9.71 -8.74
N VAL A 16 -2.22 9.33 -9.58
CA VAL A 16 -3.66 9.51 -9.29
C VAL A 16 -4.09 8.68 -8.09
N LEU A 17 -3.67 7.42 -8.00
CA LEU A 17 -4.00 6.55 -6.87
C LEU A 17 -3.46 7.11 -5.54
N ARG A 18 -2.24 7.65 -5.53
CA ARG A 18 -1.66 8.33 -4.36
C ARG A 18 -2.45 9.58 -3.95
N ALA A 19 -2.88 10.38 -4.92
CA ALA A 19 -3.71 11.56 -4.66
C ALA A 19 -5.07 11.16 -4.05
N VAL A 20 -5.72 10.14 -4.62
CA VAL A 20 -6.95 9.57 -4.09
C VAL A 20 -6.76 9.05 -2.67
N ALA A 21 -5.72 8.25 -2.41
CA ALA A 21 -5.45 7.67 -1.10
C ALA A 21 -5.29 8.75 -0.02
N ARG A 22 -4.52 9.81 -0.30
CA ARG A 22 -4.35 10.95 0.63
C ARG A 22 -5.66 11.68 0.91
N LEU A 23 -6.47 11.90 -0.12
CA LEU A 23 -7.75 12.61 0.02
C LEU A 23 -8.81 11.79 0.74
N VAL A 24 -8.81 10.47 0.55
CA VAL A 24 -9.70 9.54 1.28
C VAL A 24 -9.31 9.43 2.74
N ASP A 25 -8.02 9.49 3.06
CA ASP A 25 -7.52 9.46 4.45
C ASP A 25 -7.71 10.80 5.18
N SER A 26 -7.85 11.90 4.44
CA SER A 26 -8.06 13.23 5.03
C SER A 26 -9.50 13.41 5.58
N PRO A 27 -9.65 13.95 6.81
CA PRO A 27 -10.95 14.17 7.43
C PRO A 27 -11.76 15.30 6.77
N GLU A 28 -11.12 16.18 6.00
CA GLU A 28 -11.72 17.42 5.48
C GLU A 28 -12.89 17.19 4.50
N HIS A 29 -12.98 16.01 3.89
CA HIS A 29 -13.95 15.72 2.82
C HIS A 29 -14.75 14.44 3.04
N GLY A 30 -14.83 13.97 4.29
CA GLY A 30 -15.61 12.79 4.66
C GLY A 30 -15.15 11.50 3.97
N GLY A 31 -13.91 11.44 3.49
CA GLY A 31 -13.32 10.27 2.85
C GLY A 31 -13.84 9.93 1.45
N ALA A 32 -14.54 10.85 0.77
CA ALA A 32 -15.10 10.61 -0.57
C ALA A 32 -14.84 11.78 -1.55
N PRO A 33 -13.59 11.97 -2.01
CA PRO A 33 -13.21 13.15 -2.77
C PRO A 33 -13.85 13.21 -4.16
N TYR A 34 -14.31 14.40 -4.52
CA TYR A 34 -14.79 14.70 -5.88
C TYR A 34 -13.65 14.68 -6.89
N LEU A 35 -13.98 14.38 -8.14
CA LEU A 35 -13.01 14.42 -9.24
C LEU A 35 -12.27 15.77 -9.31
N GLY A 36 -12.98 16.88 -9.06
CA GLY A 36 -12.38 18.22 -9.04
C GLY A 36 -11.32 18.43 -7.96
N GLN A 37 -11.27 17.60 -6.93
CA GLN A 37 -10.24 17.62 -5.88
C GLN A 37 -9.07 16.70 -6.23
N VAL A 38 -9.36 15.55 -6.86
CA VAL A 38 -8.32 14.60 -7.29
C VAL A 38 -7.43 15.20 -8.38
N VAL A 39 -8.00 15.97 -9.31
CA VAL A 39 -7.25 16.62 -10.41
C VAL A 39 -6.08 17.47 -9.89
N PRO A 40 -6.30 18.53 -9.09
CA PRO A 40 -5.19 19.34 -8.57
C PRO A 40 -4.26 18.53 -7.65
N ALA A 41 -4.78 17.61 -6.84
CA ALA A 41 -3.97 16.79 -5.96
C ALA A 41 -3.02 15.81 -6.70
N SER A 42 -3.41 15.38 -7.91
CA SER A 42 -2.61 14.49 -8.75
C SER A 42 -1.54 15.22 -9.58
N GLY A 43 -1.71 16.53 -9.81
CA GLY A 43 -0.87 17.30 -10.73
C GLY A 43 -1.06 16.96 -12.21
N LEU A 44 -2.06 16.14 -12.56
CA LEU A 44 -2.32 15.67 -13.91
C LEU A 44 -3.57 16.33 -14.53
N PRO A 45 -3.61 16.49 -15.86
CA PRO A 45 -4.76 17.11 -16.52
C PRO A 45 -6.00 16.21 -16.40
N ARG A 46 -7.19 16.83 -16.32
CA ARG A 46 -8.46 16.12 -16.09
C ARG A 46 -8.68 14.89 -16.98
N PRO A 47 -8.42 14.90 -18.31
CA PRO A 47 -8.60 13.72 -19.14
C PRO A 47 -7.73 12.52 -18.71
N GLN A 48 -6.50 12.78 -18.27
CA GLN A 48 -5.61 11.72 -17.76
C GLN A 48 -6.09 11.18 -16.41
N VAL A 49 -6.58 12.06 -15.53
CA VAL A 49 -7.14 11.65 -14.24
C VAL A 49 -8.40 10.80 -14.41
N VAL A 50 -9.28 11.16 -15.35
CA VAL A 50 -10.47 10.36 -15.68
C VAL A 50 -10.08 8.99 -16.24
N ALA A 51 -9.10 8.95 -17.16
CA ALA A 51 -8.60 7.69 -17.71
C ALA A 51 -8.00 6.78 -16.62
N ALA A 52 -7.19 7.36 -15.73
CA ALA A 52 -6.61 6.64 -14.60
C ALA A 52 -7.68 6.11 -13.64
N ILE A 53 -8.65 6.94 -13.22
CA ILE A 53 -9.70 6.50 -12.31
C ILE A 53 -10.50 5.35 -12.92
N ARG A 54 -10.82 5.40 -14.21
CA ARG A 54 -11.51 4.29 -14.90
C ARG A 54 -10.71 2.99 -14.81
N GLY A 55 -9.42 3.04 -15.16
CA GLY A 55 -8.54 1.87 -15.05
C GLY A 55 -8.45 1.35 -13.61
N LEU A 56 -8.32 2.25 -12.62
CA LEU A 56 -8.26 1.88 -11.20
C LEU A 56 -9.58 1.31 -10.66
N VAL A 57 -10.73 1.70 -11.24
CA VAL A 57 -12.03 1.09 -10.94
C VAL A 57 -12.08 -0.31 -11.52
N ASP A 58 -11.65 -0.49 -12.77
CA ASP A 58 -11.66 -1.79 -13.44
C ASP A 58 -10.77 -2.83 -12.74
N THR A 59 -9.68 -2.40 -12.09
CA THR A 59 -8.83 -3.28 -11.27
C THR A 59 -9.32 -3.48 -9.83
N GLY A 60 -10.40 -2.80 -9.42
CA GLY A 60 -10.89 -2.85 -8.04
C GLY A 60 -10.01 -2.13 -7.02
N TYR A 61 -9.06 -1.30 -7.46
CA TYR A 61 -8.25 -0.47 -6.56
C TYR A 61 -9.05 0.68 -5.96
N VAL A 62 -9.97 1.26 -6.72
CA VAL A 62 -10.87 2.31 -6.24
C VAL A 62 -12.32 2.01 -6.58
N ALA A 63 -13.24 2.56 -5.79
CA ALA A 63 -14.66 2.61 -6.12
C ALA A 63 -15.04 4.04 -6.47
N ALA A 64 -15.85 4.25 -7.50
CA ALA A 64 -16.29 5.58 -7.93
C ALA A 64 -17.80 5.64 -8.10
N LEU A 65 -18.37 6.80 -7.76
CA LEU A 65 -19.74 7.15 -8.11
C LEU A 65 -19.73 7.83 -9.48
N THR A 66 -20.59 7.37 -10.39
CA THR A 66 -20.80 7.99 -11.70
C THR A 66 -22.18 8.63 -11.80
N ASN A 67 -22.32 9.65 -12.67
CA ASN A 67 -23.62 10.22 -13.02
C ASN A 67 -24.31 9.37 -14.10
N HIS A 68 -25.53 9.77 -14.50
CA HIS A 68 -26.30 9.07 -15.55
C HIS A 68 -25.59 9.03 -16.92
N ALA A 69 -24.68 9.98 -17.18
CA ALA A 69 -23.85 10.02 -18.39
C ALA A 69 -22.57 9.17 -18.27
N GLY A 70 -22.35 8.47 -17.16
CA GLY A 70 -21.15 7.65 -16.93
C GLY A 70 -19.89 8.45 -16.59
N GLU A 71 -20.03 9.72 -16.24
CA GLU A 71 -18.91 10.55 -15.80
C GLU A 71 -18.59 10.31 -14.33
N VAL A 72 -17.30 10.21 -14.00
CA VAL A 72 -16.82 10.08 -12.62
C VAL A 72 -17.15 11.35 -11.84
N VAL A 73 -17.96 11.22 -10.79
CA VAL A 73 -18.33 12.31 -9.88
C VAL A 73 -17.35 12.39 -8.72
N ARG A 74 -17.18 11.28 -8.00
CA ARG A 74 -16.31 11.17 -6.82
C ARG A 74 -15.78 9.75 -6.64
N VAL A 75 -14.67 9.63 -5.94
CA VAL A 75 -14.19 8.34 -5.42
C VAL A 75 -14.88 8.08 -4.09
N THR A 76 -15.43 6.88 -3.92
CA THR A 76 -16.19 6.47 -2.72
C THR A 76 -15.46 5.42 -1.88
N GLY A 77 -14.35 4.89 -2.37
CA GLY A 77 -13.55 3.92 -1.63
C GLY A 77 -12.22 3.61 -2.32
N ILE A 78 -11.32 3.02 -1.54
CA ILE A 78 -10.02 2.50 -1.97
C ILE A 78 -9.79 1.15 -1.28
N SER A 79 -9.29 0.16 -2.02
CA SER A 79 -9.05 -1.19 -1.49
C SER A 79 -7.86 -1.22 -0.53
N GLY A 80 -7.78 -2.26 0.32
CA GLY A 80 -6.63 -2.45 1.20
C GLY A 80 -5.31 -2.64 0.43
N GLU A 81 -5.36 -3.26 -0.75
CA GLU A 81 -4.19 -3.40 -1.64
C GLU A 81 -3.73 -2.03 -2.14
N ALA A 82 -4.66 -1.19 -2.61
CA ALA A 82 -4.34 0.15 -3.07
C ALA A 82 -3.80 1.04 -1.94
N ARG A 83 -4.27 0.87 -0.70
CA ARG A 83 -3.68 1.54 0.48
C ARG A 83 -2.23 1.10 0.72
N ARG A 84 -1.90 -0.18 0.54
CA ARG A 84 -0.52 -0.67 0.64
C ARG A 84 0.36 -0.18 -0.50
N LEU A 85 -0.12 -0.25 -1.74
CA LEU A 85 0.61 0.22 -2.94
C LEU A 85 0.96 1.71 -2.88
N THR A 86 0.12 2.51 -2.24
CA THR A 86 0.36 3.95 -2.04
C THR A 86 1.22 4.26 -0.82
N GLY A 87 1.59 3.26 -0.02
CA GLY A 87 2.32 3.42 1.24
C GLY A 87 1.48 3.98 2.38
N LEU A 88 0.16 4.08 2.21
CA LEU A 88 -0.74 4.53 3.26
C LEU A 88 -0.88 3.47 4.37
N TRP A 89 -0.89 2.20 3.99
CA TRP A 89 -0.90 1.08 4.91
C TRP A 89 0.43 0.31 4.85
N PRO A 90 0.81 -0.37 5.94
CA PRO A 90 2.01 -1.17 5.94
C PRO A 90 1.98 -2.32 4.93
N THR A 91 3.14 -2.60 4.36
CA THR A 91 3.39 -3.79 3.55
C THR A 91 3.99 -4.91 4.40
N PRO A 92 3.85 -6.18 4.00
CA PRO A 92 4.52 -7.28 4.69
C PRO A 92 6.04 -7.10 4.79
N GLN A 93 6.67 -6.52 3.76
CA GLN A 93 8.10 -6.20 3.74
C GLN A 93 8.43 -5.15 4.81
N THR A 94 7.72 -4.04 4.84
CA THR A 94 7.95 -2.97 5.83
C THR A 94 7.66 -3.41 7.27
N GLU A 95 6.71 -4.33 7.47
CA GLU A 95 6.44 -4.88 8.79
C GLU A 95 7.50 -5.92 9.21
N TRP A 96 8.06 -6.67 8.27
CA TRP A 96 9.21 -7.53 8.54
C TRP A 96 10.44 -6.70 8.93
N GLU A 97 10.73 -5.65 8.17
CA GLU A 97 11.79 -4.68 8.49
C GLU A 97 11.60 -4.10 9.90
N ARG A 98 10.39 -3.61 10.22
CA ARG A 98 10.08 -3.09 11.56
C ARG A 98 10.28 -4.16 12.65
N LEU A 99 9.86 -5.40 12.42
CA LEU A 99 10.09 -6.49 13.37
C LEU A 99 11.59 -6.69 13.62
N THR A 100 12.39 -6.78 12.56
CA THR A 100 13.84 -6.98 12.68
C THR A 100 14.53 -5.83 13.41
N GLU A 101 14.12 -4.58 13.14
CA GLU A 101 14.60 -3.40 13.83
C GLU A 101 14.28 -3.46 15.33
N GLN A 102 13.04 -3.81 15.70
CA GLN A 102 12.63 -3.93 17.10
C GLN A 102 13.37 -5.04 17.84
N VAL A 103 13.61 -6.19 17.20
CA VAL A 103 14.38 -7.28 17.78
C VAL A 103 15.83 -6.83 18.05
N GLY A 104 16.47 -6.15 17.10
CA GLY A 104 17.81 -5.60 17.28
C GLY A 104 17.88 -4.55 18.39
N ALA A 105 16.89 -3.64 18.44
CA ALA A 105 16.79 -2.64 19.49
C ALA A 105 16.63 -3.27 20.89
N ARG A 106 15.87 -4.36 21.01
CA ARG A 106 15.70 -5.10 22.27
C ARG A 106 16.99 -5.80 22.71
N ALA A 107 17.75 -6.37 21.78
CA ALA A 107 19.06 -6.94 22.07
C ALA A 107 20.03 -5.87 22.59
N ALA A 108 20.12 -4.73 21.91
CA ALA A 108 21.00 -3.63 22.27
C ALA A 108 20.70 -3.03 23.66
N ASN A 109 19.42 -2.99 24.05
CA ASN A 109 18.95 -2.34 25.27
C ASN A 109 18.57 -3.31 26.40
N ALA A 110 18.94 -4.59 26.29
CA ALA A 110 18.59 -5.59 27.29
C ALA A 110 19.26 -5.33 28.66
N ALA A 111 18.46 -5.45 29.73
CA ALA A 111 18.88 -5.13 31.09
C ALA A 111 19.81 -6.19 31.70
N THR A 112 19.77 -7.41 31.17
CA THR A 112 20.60 -8.53 31.63
C THR A 112 21.27 -9.23 30.45
N ASP A 113 22.40 -9.89 30.70
CA ASP A 113 23.11 -10.66 29.67
C ASP A 113 22.27 -11.83 29.15
N VAL A 114 21.46 -12.45 30.02
CA VAL A 114 20.55 -13.54 29.63
C VAL A 114 19.47 -13.03 28.68
N GLU A 115 18.89 -11.87 28.98
CA GLU A 115 17.90 -11.24 28.09
C GLU A 115 18.54 -10.83 26.76
N ARG A 116 19.75 -10.25 26.81
CA ARG A 116 20.51 -9.88 25.61
C ARG A 116 20.75 -11.08 24.71
N ALA A 117 21.20 -12.19 25.27
CA ALA A 117 21.46 -13.42 24.52
C ALA A 117 20.19 -13.97 23.85
N ARG A 118 19.03 -13.90 24.51
CA ARG A 118 17.75 -14.32 23.92
C ARG A 118 17.33 -13.46 22.74
N TRP A 119 17.41 -12.14 22.88
CA TRP A 119 17.08 -11.23 21.79
C TRP A 119 18.09 -11.33 20.64
N GLN A 120 19.37 -11.54 20.94
CA GLN A 120 20.39 -11.77 19.90
C GLN A 120 20.10 -13.05 19.11
N ALA A 121 19.76 -14.15 19.80
CA ALA A 121 19.39 -15.38 19.12
C ALA A 121 18.17 -15.21 18.21
N LEU A 122 17.20 -14.39 18.62
CA LEU A 122 16.07 -14.04 17.76
C LEU A 122 16.49 -13.16 16.58
N ALA A 123 17.40 -12.20 16.78
CA ALA A 123 17.93 -11.35 15.70
C ALA A 123 18.67 -12.19 14.64
N ASP A 124 19.49 -13.13 15.08
CA ASP A 124 20.23 -14.03 14.19
C ASP A 124 19.25 -14.93 13.42
N ALA A 125 18.19 -15.39 14.07
CA ALA A 125 17.14 -16.18 13.44
C ALA A 125 16.34 -15.38 12.39
N THR A 126 15.94 -14.14 12.69
CA THR A 126 15.23 -13.30 11.71
C THR A 126 16.14 -12.93 10.53
N ALA A 127 17.43 -12.65 10.78
CA ALA A 127 18.40 -12.43 9.71
C ALA A 127 18.53 -13.67 8.80
N ALA A 128 18.57 -14.88 9.38
CA ALA A 128 18.67 -16.13 8.64
C ALA A 128 17.42 -16.44 7.79
N VAL A 129 16.21 -16.05 8.24
CA VAL A 129 14.97 -16.19 7.46
C VAL A 129 15.01 -15.31 6.21
N GLY A 130 15.58 -14.11 6.32
CA GLY A 130 15.72 -13.18 5.20
C GLY A 130 14.42 -12.45 4.83
N PRO A 131 14.54 -11.41 3.97
CA PRO A 131 13.45 -10.47 3.71
C PRO A 131 12.25 -11.08 2.97
N ASP A 132 12.48 -11.99 2.03
CA ASP A 132 11.42 -12.56 1.20
C ASP A 132 10.53 -13.52 1.99
N ALA A 133 11.14 -14.50 2.69
CA ALA A 133 10.40 -15.44 3.53
C ALA A 133 9.79 -14.73 4.75
N GLY A 134 10.48 -13.73 5.29
CA GLY A 134 9.96 -12.86 6.34
C GLY A 134 8.71 -12.09 5.91
N ALA A 135 8.72 -11.51 4.71
CA ALA A 135 7.53 -10.84 4.17
C ALA A 135 6.37 -11.82 3.95
N LEU A 136 6.62 -13.07 3.55
CA LEU A 136 5.57 -14.10 3.46
C LEU A 136 4.96 -14.41 4.83
N LEU A 137 5.78 -14.50 5.88
CA LEU A 137 5.30 -14.66 7.26
C LEU A 137 4.42 -13.47 7.68
N MET A 138 4.86 -12.24 7.39
CA MET A 138 4.08 -11.03 7.71
C MET A 138 2.80 -10.92 6.89
N SER A 139 2.79 -11.43 5.65
CA SER A 139 1.60 -11.47 4.80
C SER A 139 0.49 -12.31 5.45
N ALA A 140 0.84 -13.41 6.11
CA ALA A 140 -0.10 -14.23 6.85
C ALA A 140 -0.75 -13.48 8.02
N LEU A 141 0.02 -12.64 8.71
CA LEU A 141 -0.43 -11.87 9.88
C LEU A 141 -1.26 -10.65 9.50
N ILE A 142 -0.87 -9.90 8.46
CA ILE A 142 -1.53 -8.65 8.04
C ILE A 142 -2.76 -8.94 7.17
N GLY A 143 -2.69 -9.97 6.33
CA GLY A 143 -3.72 -10.33 5.36
C GLY A 143 -4.79 -11.30 5.89
N GLY A 144 -4.60 -11.86 7.10
CA GLY A 144 -5.41 -12.98 7.58
C GLY A 144 -5.22 -14.27 6.76
N TYR A 145 -4.19 -14.33 5.92
CA TYR A 145 -3.90 -15.49 5.08
C TYR A 145 -3.17 -16.55 5.91
N VAL A 146 -3.87 -17.56 6.41
CA VAL A 146 -3.21 -18.76 6.93
C VAL A 146 -2.84 -19.65 5.73
N PRO A 147 -1.54 -19.88 5.43
CA PRO A 147 -1.18 -20.85 4.40
C PRO A 147 -1.71 -22.22 4.83
N ARG A 148 -2.54 -22.86 4.01
CA ARG A 148 -2.83 -24.29 4.21
C ARG A 148 -1.54 -25.04 3.87
N ALA A 149 -0.96 -25.70 4.86
CA ALA A 149 0.09 -26.66 4.62
C ALA A 149 -0.44 -27.75 3.66
N HIS A 150 0.29 -27.96 2.56
CA HIS A 150 0.21 -29.19 1.78
C HIS A 150 1.23 -30.17 2.32
#